data_AF-A0AAU0LHS1-F1
#
_entry.id   AF-A0AAU0LHS1-F1
#
_cell.length_a   1.000
_cell.length_b   1.000
_cell.length_c   1.000
_cell.angle_alpha   90.00
_cell.angle_beta   90.00
_cell.angle_gamma   90.00
#
_symmetry.space_group_name_H-M   'P 1'
#
loop_
_entity.id
_entity.type
_entity.pdbx_description
1 polymer ?
#
loop_
_entity_poly.entity_id
_entity_poly.type
_entity_poly.pdbx_seq_one_letter_code
_entity_poly.pdbx_strand_id
1 'polypeptide(L)' 'MKYVVYAGAVFGVFFMLGTIGVKGAPQEAALAAMACASCIIPYVVFRVRQASVEEEQRKKIIELLRVISQDK' A
#
# COMPACT_ATOMS: atom_id res chain seq x y z
N MET A 1 6.21 -4.57 -4.61
CA MET A 1 5.19 -3.99 -3.72
C MET A 1 3.99 -3.37 -4.45
N LYS A 2 4.14 -2.79 -5.66
CA LYS A 2 3.02 -2.24 -6.45
C LYS A 2 1.89 -3.27 -6.69
N TYR A 3 2.26 -4.53 -6.96
CA TYR A 3 1.32 -5.64 -7.12
C TYR A 3 0.42 -5.93 -5.91
N VAL A 4 0.89 -5.62 -4.68
CA VAL A 4 0.11 -5.82 -3.45
C VAL A 4 -1.04 -4.79 -3.38
N VAL A 5 -0.80 -3.57 -3.85
CA VAL A 5 -1.83 -2.53 -3.97
C VAL A 5 -2.86 -2.91 -5.03
N TYR A 6 -2.42 -3.43 -6.18
CA TYR A 6 -3.34 -3.90 -7.23
C TYR A 6 -4.19 -5.09 -6.77
N ALA A 7 -3.59 -6.06 -6.07
CA ALA A 7 -4.34 -7.17 -5.48
C ALA A 7 -5.40 -6.66 -4.50
N GLY A 8 -5.04 -5.72 -3.63
CA GLY A 8 -5.98 -5.07 -2.70
C GLY A 8 -7.17 -4.40 -3.40
N ALA A 9 -6.91 -3.67 -4.49
CA ALA A 9 -7.95 -3.05 -5.30
C ALA A 9 -8.90 -4.07 -5.94
N VAL A 10 -8.36 -5.18 -6.47
CA VAL A 10 -9.15 -6.27 -7.04
C VAL A 10 -10.07 -6.88 -5.98
N PHE A 11 -9.55 -7.18 -4.78
CA PHE A 11 -10.37 -7.68 -3.68
C PHE A 11 -11.44 -6.67 -3.25
N GLY A 12 -11.12 -5.38 -3.23
CA GLY A 12 -12.08 -4.32 -2.92
C GLY A 12 -13.27 -4.30 -3.88
N VAL A 13 -13.01 -4.47 -5.17
CA VAL A 13 -14.08 -4.59 -6.19
C VAL A 13 -14.94 -5.82 -5.94
N PHE A 14 -14.34 -6.98 -5.62
CA PHE A 14 -15.11 -8.19 -5.30
C PHE A 14 -16.01 -8.02 -4.08
N PHE A 15 -15.52 -7.41 -3.01
CA PHE A 15 -16.34 -7.13 -1.82
C PHE A 15 -17.48 -6.16 -2.14
N MET A 16 -17.23 -5.16 -3.00
CA MET A 16 -18.27 -4.22 -3.41
C MET A 16 -19.33 -4.90 -4.28
N LEU A 17 -18.94 -5.74 -5.24
CA LEU A 17 -19.90 -6.51 -6.05
C LEU A 17 -20.68 -7.52 -5.20
N GLY A 18 -20.06 -8.05 -4.15
CA GLY A 18 -20.72 -8.93 -3.18
C GLY A 18 -21.92 -8.28 -2.47
N THR A 19 -21.99 -6.95 -2.39
CA THR A 19 -23.11 -6.24 -1.75
C THR A 19 -24.44 -6.45 -2.49
N ILE A 20 -24.41 -6.72 -3.80
CA ILE A 20 -25.61 -6.90 -4.64
C ILE A 20 -26.41 -8.16 -4.26
N GLY A 21 -25.73 -9.20 -3.77
CA GLY A 21 -26.34 -10.48 -3.42
C GLY A 21 -26.76 -10.62 -1.96
N VAL A 22 -26.44 -9.63 -1.13
CA VAL A 22 -26.57 -9.71 0.33
C VAL A 22 -27.78 -8.89 0.78
N LYS A 23 -28.63 -9.48 1.64
CA LYS A 23 -29.84 -8.84 2.15
C LYS A 23 -29.72 -8.67 3.65
N GLY A 24 -29.27 -7.49 4.07
CA GLY A 24 -29.21 -7.11 5.48
C GLY A 24 -28.22 -5.99 5.76
N ALA A 25 -28.69 -4.93 6.43
CA ALA A 25 -27.88 -3.79 6.85
C ALA A 25 -26.53 -4.15 7.50
N PRO A 26 -26.42 -5.14 8.42
CA PRO A 26 -25.12 -5.48 9.01
C PRO A 26 -24.15 -6.14 8.01
N GLN A 27 -24.65 -6.90 7.05
CA GLN A 27 -23.82 -7.63 6.09
C GLN A 27 -23.32 -6.70 4.98
N GLU A 28 -24.17 -5.77 4.52
CA GLU A 28 -23.77 -4.71 3.59
C GLU A 28 -22.70 -3.80 4.19
N ALA A 29 -22.85 -3.41 5.46
CA ALA A 29 -21.86 -2.62 6.18
C ALA A 29 -20.52 -3.36 6.33
N ALA A 30 -20.56 -4.66 6.65
CA ALA A 30 -19.36 -5.48 6.76
C ALA A 30 -18.62 -5.61 5.41
N LEU A 31 -19.34 -5.80 4.31
CA LEU A 31 -18.75 -5.85 2.96
C LEU A 31 -18.15 -4.51 2.53
N ALA A 32 -18.83 -3.40 2.81
CA ALA A 32 -18.28 -2.07 2.57
C ALA A 32 -17.01 -1.83 3.39
N ALA A 33 -16.99 -2.22 4.66
CA ALA A 33 -15.81 -2.12 5.51
C ALA A 33 -14.65 -2.99 4.99
N MET A 34 -14.94 -4.21 4.54
CA MET A 34 -13.94 -5.10 3.94
C MET A 34 -13.38 -4.53 2.63
N ALA A 35 -14.23 -3.95 1.77
CA ALA A 35 -13.80 -3.28 0.53
C ALA A 35 -12.85 -2.11 0.80
N CYS A 36 -13.19 -1.26 1.79
CA CYS A 36 -12.34 -0.17 2.23
C CYS A 36 -11.00 -0.67 2.80
N ALA A 37 -11.04 -1.67 3.68
CA ALA A 37 -9.85 -2.23 4.30
C ALA A 37 -8.89 -2.86 3.28
N SER A 38 -9.42 -3.59 2.29
CA SER A 38 -8.61 -4.21 1.23
C SER A 38 -7.89 -3.19 0.34
N CYS A 39 -8.37 -1.95 0.25
CA CYS A 39 -7.71 -0.89 -0.49
C CYS A 39 -6.72 -0.10 0.38
N ILE A 40 -7.13 0.25 1.60
CA ILE A 40 -6.36 1.14 2.49
C ILE A 40 -5.12 0.44 3.04
N ILE A 41 -5.25 -0.78 3.56
CA ILE A 41 -4.14 -1.48 4.23
C ILE A 41 -2.95 -1.69 3.28
N PRO A 42 -3.14 -2.25 2.06
CA PRO A 42 -2.03 -2.40 1.11
C PRO A 42 -1.38 -1.08 0.69
N TYR A 43 -2.16 -0.02 0.54
CA TYR A 43 -1.65 1.29 0.17
C TYR A 43 -0.75 1.89 1.26
N VAL A 44 -1.17 1.82 2.53
CA VAL A 44 -0.38 2.31 3.67
C VAL A 44 0.92 1.52 3.78
N VAL A 45 0.86 0.18 3.69
CA VAL A 45 2.05 -0.68 3.71
C VAL A 45 3.01 -0.35 2.57
N PHE A 46 2.47 -0.12 1.36
CA PHE A 46 3.25 0.30 0.20
C PHE A 46 3.96 1.63 0.46
N ARG A 47 3.25 2.63 0.99
CA ARG A 47 3.80 3.96 1.28
C ARG A 47 4.89 3.94 2.34
N VAL A 48 4.69 3.20 3.43
CA VAL A 48 5.70 3.05 4.48
C VAL A 48 6.97 2.44 3.91
N ARG A 49 6.86 1.35 3.14
CA ARG A 49 8.03 0.74 2.50
C ARG A 49 8.70 1.65 1.48
N GLN A 50 7.93 2.41 0.71
CA GLN A 50 8.48 3.36 -0.25
C GLN A 50 9.33 4.42 0.48
N ALA A 51 8.81 4.98 1.57
CA ALA A 51 9.55 5.94 2.39
C ALA A 51 10.85 5.35 2.95
N SER A 52 10.82 4.12 3.48
CA SER A 52 12.03 3.46 3.98
C SER A 52 13.09 3.24 2.90
N VAL A 53 12.68 2.87 1.69
CA VAL A 53 13.61 2.68 0.56
C VAL A 53 14.21 4.01 0.12
N GLU A 54 13.41 5.08 0.07
CA GLU A 54 13.89 6.43 -0.27
C GLU A 54 14.89 6.96 0.77
N GLU A 55 14.66 6.72 2.06
CA GLU A 55 15.63 7.04 3.12
C GLU A 55 16.96 6.28 2.96
N GLU A 56 16.88 4.98 2.67
CA GLU A 56 18.07 4.16 2.47
C GLU A 56 18.88 4.63 1.24
N GLN A 57 18.20 4.97 0.15
CA GLN A 57 18.84 5.54 -1.04
C GLN A 57 19.50 6.89 -0.74
N ARG A 58 18.85 7.78 0.02
CA ARG A 58 19.46 9.06 0.45
C ARG A 58 20.73 8.85 1.25
N LYS A 59 20.73 7.90 2.20
CA LYS A 59 21.93 7.58 3.00
C LYS A 59 23.08 7.11 2.11
N LYS A 60 22.81 6.19 1.17
CA LYS A 60 23.82 5.71 0.20
C LYS A 60 24.39 6.84 -0.66
N ILE A 61 23.55 7.75 -1.15
CA ILE A 61 24.01 8.90 -1.94
C ILE A 61 24.92 9.81 -1.10
N ILE A 62 24.55 10.12 0.14
CA ILE A 62 25.36 10.96 1.04
C ILE A 62 26.71 10.30 1.33
N GLU A 63 26.71 8.99 1.57
CA GLU A 63 27.93 8.22 1.81
C GLU A 63 28.85 8.22 0.59
N LEU A 64 28.31 8.00 -0.61
CA LEU A 64 29.07 8.07 -1.87
C LEU A 64 29.66 9.46 -2.11
N LEU A 65 28.89 10.53 -1.86
CA LEU A 65 29.38 11.91 -1.98
C LEU A 65 30.51 12.19 -0.98
N ARG A 66 30.42 11.65 0.24
CA ARG A 66 31.47 11.79 1.25
C ARG A 66 32.76 11.10 0.82
N VAL A 67 32.69 9.88 0.28
CA VAL A 67 33.85 9.15 -0.25
C VAL A 67 34.51 9.93 -1.38
N ILE A 68 33.74 10.37 -2.38
CA ILE A 68 34.25 11.18 -3.51
C ILE A 68 34.93 12.47 -3.02
N SER A 69 34.42 13.11 -1.97
CA SER A 69 35.03 14.31 -1.39
C SER A 69 36.32 14.04 -0.61
N GLN A 70 36.59 12.81 -0.17
CA GLN A 70 37.84 12.46 0.53
C GLN A 70 38.95 12.00 -0.42
N ASP A 71 38.58 11.55 -1.63
CA ASP A 71 39.52 11.17 -2.71
C ASP A 71 40.09 12.38 -3.48
N LYS A 72 39.69 13.61 -3.15
CA LYS A 72 40.10 14.85 -3.82
C LYS A 72 40.93 15.74 -2.91
#